data_AF-A0A9Q1M3R3-F1
#
_entry.id   AF-A0A9Q1M3R3-F1
#
_cell.length_a   1.000
_cell.length_b   1.000
_cell.length_c   1.000
_cell.angle_alpha   90.00
_cell.angle_beta   90.00
_cell.angle_gamma   90.00
#
_symmetry.space_group_name_H-M   'P 1'
#
loop_
_entity.id
_entity.type
_entity.pdbx_description
1 polymer ?
#
loop_
_entity_poly.entity_id
_entity_poly.type
_entity_poly.pdbx_seq_one_letter_code
_entity_poly.pdbx_strand_id
1 'polypeptide(L)'
;MLQVLHHNIGLKDFSPELRCFQTVTSYQAVVNNLEDAHELIDTAISTSLMRVNRYELTSYLDLSNMMGLEAAVEFLNKAVKPVLVGWQKIRFAKACDALAELADGCGYAVAVMPSAKGAVIAETGDSWFNCQKLKLPQGCGYEFQMQYESIGWSVGATLGYAQAAPEKRVIACIGNGSFQVTAQDISTMLRCGQRTIIFLINNGGYTIEVEIHDGPYNVIKNWNYTGSMQSTTEKENVGQLRLIVKRSWWKQLKQQMEPRKTLFH
;
A
#
# COMPACT_ATOMS: atom_id res chain seq x y z
N MET A 1 -23.10 17.73 -36.72
CA MET A 1 -23.31 18.82 -35.72
C MET A 1 -22.81 18.28 -34.38
N LEU A 2 -21.81 18.90 -33.73
CA LEU A 2 -21.29 18.40 -32.45
C LEU A 2 -22.41 18.46 -31.40
N GLN A 3 -22.74 17.30 -30.82
CA GLN A 3 -23.82 17.09 -29.86
C GLN A 3 -23.26 17.10 -28.44
N VAL A 4 -24.03 17.63 -27.48
CA VAL A 4 -23.71 17.47 -26.06
C VAL A 4 -24.03 16.03 -25.65
N LEU A 5 -23.07 15.34 -25.06
CA LEU A 5 -23.20 13.94 -24.65
C LEU A 5 -23.46 13.83 -23.13
N HIS A 6 -24.22 12.82 -22.73
CA HIS A 6 -24.32 12.40 -21.34
C HIS A 6 -22.94 12.06 -20.73
N HIS A 7 -22.81 12.17 -19.40
CA HIS A 7 -21.55 12.02 -18.65
C HIS A 7 -20.43 13.02 -18.98
N ASN A 8 -20.76 14.19 -19.54
CA ASN A 8 -19.83 15.29 -19.76
C ASN A 8 -20.25 16.57 -19.02
N ILE A 9 -19.39 17.58 -19.03
CA ILE A 9 -19.62 18.87 -18.35
C ILE A 9 -20.63 19.80 -19.07
N GLY A 10 -21.47 19.25 -19.96
CA GLY A 10 -22.47 20.01 -20.72
C GLY A 10 -21.89 20.87 -21.85
N LEU A 11 -20.60 20.75 -22.15
CA LEU A 11 -19.92 21.43 -23.26
C LEU A 11 -19.72 20.49 -24.45
N LYS A 12 -19.44 21.06 -25.61
CA LYS A 12 -19.04 20.33 -26.84
C LYS A 12 -17.52 20.05 -26.91
N ASP A 13 -16.83 20.19 -25.78
CA ASP A 13 -15.42 19.87 -25.60
C ASP A 13 -15.29 18.62 -24.71
N PHE A 14 -14.63 17.58 -25.25
CA PHE A 14 -14.42 16.29 -24.58
C PHE A 14 -12.96 16.09 -24.10
N SER A 15 -12.10 17.09 -24.28
CA SER A 15 -10.72 17.06 -23.79
C SER A 15 -10.51 17.34 -22.28
N PRO A 16 -11.48 17.78 -21.45
CA PRO A 16 -11.24 17.98 -20.01
C PRO A 16 -10.72 16.75 -19.28
N GLU A 17 -11.28 15.56 -19.55
CA GLU A 17 -10.85 14.31 -18.92
C GLU A 17 -9.37 14.04 -19.20
N LEU A 18 -8.97 14.14 -20.48
CA LEU A 18 -7.57 13.99 -20.88
C LEU A 18 -6.67 14.97 -20.13
N ARG A 19 -7.02 16.26 -20.09
CA ARG A 19 -6.22 17.30 -19.40
C ARG A 19 -6.05 17.01 -17.91
N CYS A 20 -7.10 16.55 -17.22
CA CYS A 20 -7.04 16.25 -15.79
C CYS A 20 -6.00 15.16 -15.46
N PHE A 21 -5.82 14.17 -16.32
CA PHE A 21 -4.91 13.05 -16.06
C PHE A 21 -3.47 13.27 -16.56
N GLN A 22 -3.18 14.36 -17.29
CA GLN A 22 -1.85 14.64 -17.85
C GLN A 22 -0.75 14.70 -16.79
N THR A 23 -1.07 15.27 -15.63
CA THR A 23 -0.12 15.50 -14.54
C THR A 23 0.17 14.24 -13.71
N VAL A 24 -0.65 13.20 -13.85
CA VAL A 24 -0.60 11.98 -13.02
C VAL A 24 -0.40 10.70 -13.82
N THR A 25 -0.25 10.79 -15.14
CA THR A 25 -0.03 9.63 -16.02
C THR A 25 1.30 9.72 -16.76
N SER A 26 1.89 8.57 -17.09
CA SER A 26 3.13 8.52 -17.86
C SER A 26 2.95 8.67 -19.36
N TYR A 27 1.76 8.28 -19.84
CA TYR A 27 1.33 8.33 -21.23
C TYR A 27 -0.21 8.35 -21.26
N GLN A 28 -0.80 8.97 -22.27
CA GLN A 28 -2.25 8.99 -22.49
C GLN A 28 -2.56 8.65 -23.94
N ALA A 29 -3.40 7.63 -24.15
CA ALA A 29 -3.86 7.22 -25.47
C ALA A 29 -5.31 7.66 -25.66
N VAL A 30 -5.62 8.30 -26.80
CA VAL A 30 -6.99 8.59 -27.22
C VAL A 30 -7.23 7.88 -28.55
N VAL A 31 -7.93 6.75 -28.51
CA VAL A 31 -8.20 5.93 -29.70
C VAL A 31 -9.44 6.46 -30.41
N ASN A 32 -9.24 7.12 -31.54
CA ASN A 32 -10.32 7.65 -32.38
C ASN A 32 -10.48 6.89 -33.71
N ASN A 33 -9.46 6.14 -34.13
CA ASN A 33 -9.46 5.29 -35.32
C ASN A 33 -8.98 3.88 -34.94
N LEU A 34 -9.49 2.86 -35.62
CA LEU A 34 -9.08 1.47 -35.41
C LEU A 34 -7.72 1.16 -36.03
N GLU A 35 -7.34 1.89 -37.08
CA GLU A 35 -6.08 1.65 -37.81
C GLU A 35 -4.84 1.87 -36.93
N ASP A 36 -4.85 2.89 -36.06
CA ASP A 36 -3.75 3.25 -35.16
C ASP A 36 -3.98 2.80 -33.70
N ALA A 37 -5.14 2.22 -33.38
CA ALA A 37 -5.51 1.80 -32.03
C ALA A 37 -4.46 0.88 -31.39
N HIS A 38 -3.95 -0.08 -32.17
CA HIS A 38 -2.98 -1.06 -31.70
C HIS A 38 -1.65 -0.40 -31.29
N GLU A 39 -1.11 0.51 -32.11
CA GLU A 39 0.12 1.24 -31.80
C GLU A 39 -0.03 2.11 -30.55
N LEU A 40 -1.17 2.80 -30.41
CA LEU A 40 -1.46 3.65 -29.24
C LEU A 40 -1.55 2.83 -27.94
N ILE A 41 -2.21 1.67 -28.00
CA ILE A 41 -2.33 0.75 -26.86
C ILE A 41 -0.97 0.17 -26.49
N ASP A 42 -0.22 -0.34 -27.46
CA ASP A 42 1.11 -0.93 -27.23
C ASP A 42 2.09 0.11 -26.67
N THR A 43 2.04 1.35 -27.17
CA THR A 43 2.86 2.45 -26.65
C THR A 43 2.48 2.79 -25.21
N ALA A 44 1.19 2.84 -24.88
CA ALA A 44 0.71 3.13 -23.52
C ALA A 44 1.15 2.07 -22.52
N ILE A 45 1.00 0.79 -22.88
CA ILE A 45 1.43 -0.35 -22.05
C ILE A 45 2.96 -0.34 -21.89
N SER A 46 3.70 -0.24 -23.00
CA SER A 46 5.16 -0.25 -23.00
C SER A 46 5.73 0.91 -22.18
N THR A 47 5.21 2.12 -22.36
CA THR A 47 5.64 3.30 -21.60
C THR A 47 5.37 3.11 -20.11
N SER A 48 4.21 2.56 -19.74
CA SER A 48 3.86 2.30 -18.35
C SER A 48 4.82 1.28 -17.71
N LEU A 49 5.10 0.18 -18.42
CA LEU A 49 6.04 -0.84 -17.97
C LEU A 49 7.47 -0.29 -17.88
N MET A 50 7.93 0.50 -18.84
CA MET A 50 9.26 1.13 -18.81
C MET A 50 9.41 2.17 -17.70
N ARG A 51 8.36 2.91 -17.34
CA ARG A 51 8.42 3.87 -16.22
C ARG A 51 8.37 3.19 -14.86
N VAL A 52 7.63 2.07 -14.74
CA VAL A 52 7.67 1.20 -13.55
C VAL A 52 9.04 0.52 -13.45
N ASN A 53 9.56 0.03 -14.57
CA ASN A 53 10.87 -0.61 -14.70
C ASN A 53 11.95 0.39 -15.15
N ARG A 54 11.97 1.64 -14.68
CA ARG A 54 13.07 2.59 -15.03
C ARG A 54 14.46 2.10 -14.55
N TYR A 55 14.49 0.96 -13.87
CA TYR A 55 15.67 0.18 -13.47
C TYR A 55 15.92 -1.07 -14.35
N GLU A 56 15.07 -1.43 -15.31
CA GLU A 56 15.43 -2.37 -16.40
C GLU A 56 16.19 -1.66 -17.52
N LEU A 57 16.08 -0.35 -17.69
CA LEU A 57 16.94 0.37 -18.63
C LEU A 57 18.39 0.50 -18.15
N THR A 58 18.71 0.10 -16.91
CA THR A 58 20.07 -0.27 -16.48
C THR A 58 20.49 -1.69 -16.87
N SER A 59 19.66 -2.48 -17.56
CA SER A 59 20.13 -3.70 -18.24
C SER A 59 20.61 -3.41 -19.66
N TYR A 60 20.33 -2.21 -20.21
CA TYR A 60 20.82 -1.75 -21.51
C TYR A 60 21.75 -0.52 -21.43
N LEU A 61 21.81 0.15 -20.27
CA LEU A 61 22.94 0.97 -19.85
C LEU A 61 23.77 0.19 -18.83
N ASP A 62 24.99 -0.17 -19.25
CA ASP A 62 26.17 -0.45 -18.44
C ASP A 62 26.18 -1.82 -17.70
N LEU A 63 27.04 -2.79 -18.05
CA LEU A 63 28.46 -2.76 -17.59
C LEU A 63 28.58 -1.80 -16.41
N SER A 64 27.98 -2.13 -15.26
CA SER A 64 28.10 -1.45 -13.96
C SER A 64 29.11 -0.31 -14.07
N ASN A 65 28.68 0.97 -14.14
CA ASN A 65 29.62 2.10 -14.29
C ASN A 65 30.83 1.81 -13.41
N MET A 66 31.95 1.41 -14.03
CA MET A 66 33.00 0.69 -13.30
C MET A 66 33.56 1.62 -12.22
N MET A 67 33.57 2.92 -12.53
CA MET A 67 33.88 4.02 -11.61
C MET A 67 32.87 4.13 -10.47
N GLY A 68 31.57 3.94 -10.74
CA GLY A 68 30.53 3.92 -9.71
C GLY A 68 30.62 2.72 -8.78
N LEU A 69 30.94 1.54 -9.31
CA LEU A 69 31.18 0.32 -8.52
C LEU A 69 32.46 0.47 -7.69
N GLU A 70 33.56 0.89 -8.29
CA GLU A 70 34.84 1.13 -7.61
C GLU A 70 34.69 2.18 -6.50
N ALA A 71 34.02 3.30 -6.78
CA ALA A 71 33.75 4.32 -5.77
C ALA A 71 32.90 3.79 -4.60
N ALA A 72 31.88 2.96 -4.89
CA ALA A 72 31.06 2.34 -3.86
C ALA A 72 31.87 1.35 -3.00
N VAL A 73 32.71 0.52 -3.61
CA VAL A 73 33.59 -0.43 -2.91
C VAL A 73 34.62 0.31 -2.07
N GLU A 74 35.27 1.33 -2.61
CA GLU A 74 36.23 2.15 -1.87
C GLU A 74 35.56 2.84 -0.67
N PHE A 75 34.35 3.36 -0.85
CA PHE A 75 33.57 3.97 0.22
C PHE A 75 33.22 2.97 1.33
N LEU A 76 32.74 1.77 0.96
CA LEU A 76 32.38 0.71 1.91
C LEU A 76 33.61 0.19 2.68
N ASN A 77 34.75 0.01 2.01
CA ASN A 77 36.00 -0.44 2.64
C ASN A 77 36.56 0.58 3.64
N LYS A 78 36.28 1.88 3.47
CA LYS A 78 36.65 2.94 4.44
C LYS A 78 35.66 3.03 5.62
N ALA A 79 34.48 2.44 5.51
CA ALA A 79 33.45 2.53 6.53
C ALA A 79 33.74 1.58 7.70
N VAL A 80 33.66 2.09 8.94
CA VAL A 80 33.97 1.31 10.15
C VAL A 80 32.83 0.36 10.53
N LYS A 81 31.56 0.79 10.33
CA LYS A 81 30.33 0.02 10.62
C LYS A 81 29.19 0.45 9.68
N PRO A 82 29.29 0.18 8.38
CA PRO A 82 28.25 0.54 7.44
C PRO A 82 26.94 -0.22 7.73
N VAL A 83 25.82 0.44 7.45
CA VAL A 83 24.46 -0.11 7.57
C VAL A 83 23.77 0.04 6.23
N LEU A 84 23.23 -1.04 5.69
CA LEU A 84 22.44 -1.01 4.47
C LEU A 84 20.99 -0.65 4.79
N VAL A 85 20.44 0.31 4.06
CA VAL A 85 19.05 0.73 4.19
C VAL A 85 18.35 0.46 2.85
N GLY A 86 17.48 -0.56 2.84
CA GLY A 86 16.59 -0.83 1.71
C GLY A 86 15.39 0.12 1.74
N TRP A 87 15.25 0.96 0.72
CA TRP A 87 14.10 1.86 0.59
C TRP A 87 12.94 1.21 -0.17
N GLN A 88 11.72 1.77 -0.05
CA GLN A 88 10.50 1.25 -0.70
C GLN A 88 10.61 1.10 -2.24
N LYS A 89 11.55 1.82 -2.88
CA LYS A 89 11.76 1.74 -4.32
C LYS A 89 12.54 0.52 -4.79
N ILE A 90 13.13 -0.25 -3.88
CA ILE A 90 13.98 -1.38 -4.25
C ILE A 90 13.23 -2.51 -4.97
N ARG A 91 11.94 -2.69 -4.64
CA ARG A 91 11.06 -3.64 -5.34
C ARG A 91 10.79 -3.21 -6.78
N PHE A 92 10.56 -1.92 -7.01
CA PHE A 92 10.43 -1.37 -8.38
C PHE A 92 11.73 -1.53 -9.17
N ALA A 93 12.88 -1.47 -8.47
CA ALA A 93 14.18 -1.72 -9.06
C ALA A 93 14.50 -3.21 -9.32
N LYS A 94 13.63 -4.13 -8.90
CA LYS A 94 13.89 -5.59 -8.91
C LYS A 94 15.21 -5.98 -8.23
N ALA A 95 15.65 -5.20 -7.23
CA ALA A 95 16.97 -5.32 -6.61
C ALA A 95 16.92 -5.90 -5.18
N CYS A 96 15.80 -6.50 -4.76
CA CYS A 96 15.67 -7.09 -3.43
C CYS A 96 16.68 -8.21 -3.19
N ASP A 97 16.82 -9.12 -4.16
CA ASP A 97 17.72 -10.27 -4.06
C ASP A 97 19.19 -9.81 -4.09
N ALA A 98 19.53 -8.87 -4.98
CA ALA A 98 20.87 -8.27 -5.04
C ALA A 98 21.27 -7.55 -3.74
N LEU A 99 20.33 -6.86 -3.07
CA LEU A 99 20.61 -6.25 -1.77
C LEU A 99 20.80 -7.31 -0.68
N ALA A 100 20.03 -8.39 -0.71
CA ALA A 100 20.19 -9.50 0.23
C ALA A 100 21.56 -10.17 0.04
N GLU A 101 21.95 -10.47 -1.21
CA GLU A 101 23.27 -11.01 -1.56
C GLU A 101 24.41 -10.09 -1.12
N LEU A 102 24.29 -8.78 -1.35
CA LEU A 102 25.29 -7.79 -0.90
C LEU A 102 25.43 -7.81 0.62
N ALA A 103 24.31 -7.87 1.35
CA ALA A 103 24.35 -7.87 2.80
C ALA A 103 24.97 -9.14 3.36
N ASP A 104 24.63 -10.30 2.80
CA ASP A 104 25.21 -11.59 3.15
C ASP A 104 26.71 -11.61 2.85
N GLY A 105 27.13 -11.10 1.69
CA GLY A 105 28.53 -11.03 1.27
C GLY A 105 29.39 -10.07 2.10
N CYS A 106 28.81 -8.97 2.59
CA CYS A 106 29.50 -7.98 3.41
C CYS A 106 29.44 -8.28 4.93
N GLY A 107 28.67 -9.29 5.34
CA GLY A 107 28.43 -9.58 6.76
C GLY A 107 27.68 -8.46 7.50
N TYR A 108 26.97 -7.62 6.75
CA TYR A 108 26.17 -6.53 7.33
C TYR A 108 24.89 -7.11 7.93
N ALA A 109 24.45 -6.54 9.04
CA ALA A 109 23.27 -7.04 9.74
C ALA A 109 22.04 -6.96 8.83
N VAL A 110 21.58 -8.12 8.37
CA VAL A 110 20.31 -8.30 7.70
C VAL A 110 19.53 -9.38 8.44
N ALA A 111 18.28 -9.08 8.72
CA ALA A 111 17.36 -10.01 9.36
C ALA A 111 16.58 -10.75 8.29
N VAL A 112 16.82 -12.05 8.15
CA VAL A 112 16.03 -12.96 7.30
C VAL A 112 15.56 -14.14 8.16
N MET A 113 14.32 -14.57 7.96
CA MET A 113 13.69 -15.67 8.73
C MET A 113 13.00 -16.66 7.77
N PRO A 114 12.77 -17.93 8.14
CA PRO A 114 12.20 -18.94 7.23
C PRO A 114 10.83 -18.58 6.64
N SER A 115 10.50 -19.21 5.51
CA SER A 115 9.38 -18.90 4.60
C SER A 115 7.96 -18.92 5.22
N ALA A 116 7.13 -17.91 4.90
CA ALA A 116 5.66 -18.04 5.00
C ALA A 116 4.92 -17.47 3.80
N LYS A 117 3.78 -18.09 3.47
CA LYS A 117 2.88 -17.78 2.33
C LYS A 117 1.86 -16.68 2.65
N GLY A 118 2.27 -15.62 3.37
CA GLY A 118 1.37 -14.55 3.84
C GLY A 118 1.52 -13.25 3.07
N ALA A 119 0.58 -12.33 3.26
CA ALA A 119 0.76 -10.91 2.96
C ALA A 119 0.07 -10.04 4.01
N VAL A 120 0.70 -8.93 4.38
CA VAL A 120 0.15 -7.93 5.30
C VAL A 120 -0.07 -6.61 4.55
N ILE A 121 -1.30 -6.08 4.63
CA ILE A 121 -1.67 -4.76 4.11
C ILE A 121 -1.83 -3.83 5.31
N ALA A 122 -0.99 -2.80 5.40
CA ALA A 122 -1.00 -1.82 6.49
C ALA A 122 -1.58 -0.48 6.02
N GLU A 123 -2.77 -0.14 6.52
CA GLU A 123 -3.45 1.14 6.22
C GLU A 123 -2.75 2.34 6.87
N THR A 124 -2.93 3.52 6.28
CA THR A 124 -2.58 4.81 6.87
C THR A 124 -3.20 4.97 8.26
N GLY A 125 -2.36 5.34 9.23
CA GLY A 125 -2.72 5.48 10.64
C GLY A 125 -1.85 4.62 11.56
N ASP A 126 -2.34 4.33 12.77
CA ASP A 126 -1.64 3.50 13.76
C ASP A 126 -1.27 2.10 13.24
N SER A 127 -1.98 1.61 12.22
CA SER A 127 -1.66 0.36 11.53
C SER A 127 -0.23 0.34 11.01
N TRP A 128 0.32 1.45 10.47
CA TRP A 128 1.72 1.49 10.03
C TRP A 128 2.69 1.19 11.16
N PHE A 129 2.55 1.88 12.29
CA PHE A 129 3.44 1.73 13.43
C PHE A 129 3.29 0.36 14.11
N ASN A 130 2.09 -0.21 14.12
CA ASN A 130 1.84 -1.54 14.68
C ASN A 130 2.39 -2.64 13.76
N CYS A 131 2.15 -2.52 12.46
CA CYS A 131 2.58 -3.51 11.48
C CYS A 131 4.10 -3.47 11.23
N GLN A 132 4.74 -2.31 11.37
CA GLN A 132 6.21 -2.20 11.30
C GLN A 132 6.93 -2.95 12.42
N LYS A 133 6.26 -3.18 13.57
CA LYS A 133 6.81 -3.96 14.68
C LYS A 133 6.70 -5.47 14.46
N LEU A 134 6.01 -5.92 13.41
CA LEU A 134 5.85 -7.34 13.12
C LEU A 134 7.15 -7.93 12.61
N LYS A 135 7.50 -9.11 13.14
CA LYS A 135 8.54 -9.95 12.55
C LYS A 135 7.89 -10.80 11.46
N LEU A 136 8.09 -10.41 10.20
CA LEU A 136 7.49 -11.10 9.07
C LEU A 136 8.40 -12.26 8.58
N PRO A 137 7.84 -13.43 8.28
CA PRO A 137 8.59 -14.52 7.67
C PRO A 137 9.05 -14.16 6.24
N GLN A 138 10.13 -14.76 5.73
CA GLN A 138 10.58 -14.53 4.35
C GLN A 138 9.50 -14.93 3.34
N GLY A 139 9.40 -14.16 2.25
CA GLY A 139 8.37 -14.33 1.23
C GLY A 139 6.99 -13.77 1.61
N CYS A 140 6.81 -13.30 2.85
CA CYS A 140 5.61 -12.59 3.26
C CYS A 140 5.55 -11.22 2.56
N GLY A 141 4.47 -10.94 1.86
CA GLY A 141 4.23 -9.62 1.28
C GLY A 141 3.98 -8.58 2.38
N TYR A 142 4.46 -7.36 2.20
CA TYR A 142 4.15 -6.23 3.07
C TYR A 142 3.84 -5.01 2.20
N GLU A 143 2.58 -4.58 2.22
CA GLU A 143 2.11 -3.45 1.40
C GLU A 143 1.65 -2.30 2.29
N PHE A 144 2.11 -1.09 1.96
CA PHE A 144 1.75 0.14 2.65
C PHE A 144 1.84 1.32 1.67
N GLN A 145 0.98 2.32 1.81
CA GLN A 145 0.84 3.44 0.86
C GLN A 145 1.35 4.77 1.44
N MET A 146 2.58 4.79 1.96
CA MET A 146 3.12 5.98 2.65
C MET A 146 3.38 7.20 1.76
N GLN A 147 3.45 7.04 0.44
CA GLN A 147 3.72 8.17 -0.45
C GLN A 147 2.47 8.94 -0.86
N TYR A 148 1.33 8.24 -0.97
CA TYR A 148 0.06 8.81 -1.44
C TYR A 148 -0.95 8.98 -0.29
N GLU A 149 -0.84 8.17 0.76
CA GLU A 149 -1.52 8.34 2.05
C GLU A 149 -3.06 8.46 1.98
N SER A 150 -3.68 7.86 0.96
CA SER A 150 -5.13 7.88 0.79
C SER A 150 -5.78 6.85 1.71
N ILE A 151 -6.47 7.33 2.75
CA ILE A 151 -7.23 6.47 3.65
C ILE A 151 -8.33 5.70 2.89
N GLY A 152 -8.46 4.41 3.19
CA GLY A 152 -9.41 3.52 2.52
C GLY A 152 -8.79 2.79 1.33
N TRP A 153 -7.58 3.17 0.88
CA TRP A 153 -6.81 2.42 -0.10
C TRP A 153 -6.70 0.93 0.28
N SER A 154 -6.49 0.64 1.56
CA SER A 154 -6.18 -0.72 2.01
C SER A 154 -7.31 -1.72 1.76
N VAL A 155 -8.58 -1.31 1.72
CA VAL A 155 -9.70 -2.23 1.46
C VAL A 155 -9.65 -2.72 0.01
N GLY A 156 -9.57 -1.79 -0.95
CA GLY A 156 -9.46 -2.13 -2.37
C GLY A 156 -8.13 -2.83 -2.70
N ALA A 157 -7.02 -2.41 -2.08
CA ALA A 157 -5.73 -3.06 -2.22
C ALA A 157 -5.77 -4.52 -1.72
N THR A 158 -6.46 -4.77 -0.60
CA THR A 158 -6.66 -6.12 -0.06
C THR A 158 -7.46 -6.99 -1.02
N LEU A 159 -8.52 -6.45 -1.62
CA LEU A 159 -9.34 -7.15 -2.61
C LEU A 159 -8.50 -7.56 -3.83
N GLY A 160 -7.74 -6.61 -4.38
CA GLY A 160 -6.86 -6.84 -5.53
C GLY A 160 -5.74 -7.82 -5.23
N TYR A 161 -5.08 -7.69 -4.07
CA TYR A 161 -3.98 -8.57 -3.68
C TYR A 161 -4.45 -10.02 -3.50
N ALA A 162 -5.57 -10.22 -2.81
CA ALA A 162 -6.14 -11.56 -2.60
C ALA A 162 -6.60 -12.20 -3.92
N GLN A 163 -7.01 -11.39 -4.90
CA GLN A 163 -7.36 -11.87 -6.24
C GLN A 163 -6.13 -12.25 -7.06
N ALA A 164 -5.04 -11.49 -6.94
CA ALA A 164 -3.80 -11.69 -7.70
C ALA A 164 -2.93 -12.83 -7.12
N ALA A 165 -3.01 -13.08 -5.82
CA ALA A 165 -2.23 -14.10 -5.12
C ALA A 165 -3.14 -15.01 -4.26
N PRO A 166 -4.01 -15.82 -4.90
CA PRO A 166 -5.01 -16.64 -4.19
C PRO A 166 -4.40 -17.70 -3.26
N GLU A 167 -3.13 -18.07 -3.47
CA GLU A 167 -2.35 -18.97 -2.63
C GLU A 167 -1.87 -18.31 -1.33
N LYS A 168 -1.84 -16.98 -1.27
CA LYS A 168 -1.39 -16.23 -0.10
C LYS A 168 -2.54 -15.96 0.86
N ARG A 169 -2.23 -16.08 2.16
CA ARG A 169 -3.14 -15.59 3.20
C ARG A 169 -2.96 -14.08 3.36
N VAL A 170 -3.93 -13.30 2.90
CA VAL A 170 -3.91 -11.84 3.05
C VAL A 170 -4.51 -11.42 4.40
N ILE A 171 -3.74 -10.62 5.14
CA ILE A 171 -4.13 -10.01 6.41
C ILE A 171 -4.09 -8.49 6.23
N ALA A 172 -5.18 -7.80 6.54
CA ALA A 172 -5.25 -6.34 6.47
C ALA A 172 -5.45 -5.73 7.85
N CYS A 173 -4.72 -4.68 8.17
CA CYS A 173 -4.87 -3.90 9.40
C CYS A 173 -5.40 -2.52 9.06
N ILE A 174 -6.68 -2.26 9.35
CA ILE A 174 -7.41 -1.10 8.84
C ILE A 174 -8.06 -0.34 9.99
N GLY A 175 -7.85 0.99 10.03
CA GLY A 175 -8.56 1.86 10.96
C GLY A 175 -10.05 1.96 10.64
N ASN A 176 -10.89 2.13 11.66
CA ASN A 176 -12.34 2.31 11.49
C ASN A 176 -12.72 3.51 10.61
N GLY A 177 -11.97 4.61 10.67
CA GLY A 177 -12.15 5.78 9.80
C GLY A 177 -11.84 5.45 8.33
N SER A 178 -10.66 4.91 8.05
CA SER A 178 -10.25 4.49 6.71
C SER A 178 -11.21 3.46 6.10
N PHE A 179 -11.68 2.50 6.92
CA PHE A 179 -12.63 1.49 6.48
C PHE A 179 -13.95 2.09 5.96
N GLN A 180 -14.44 3.19 6.56
CA GLN A 180 -15.72 3.79 6.15
C GLN A 180 -15.69 4.36 4.73
N VAL A 181 -14.51 4.70 4.21
CA VAL A 181 -14.34 5.32 2.88
C VAL A 181 -14.62 4.30 1.76
N THR A 182 -14.28 3.03 1.97
CA THR A 182 -14.25 1.99 0.93
C THR A 182 -14.83 0.64 1.38
N ALA A 183 -15.61 0.61 2.46
CA ALA A 183 -16.18 -0.62 3.05
C ALA A 183 -16.97 -1.49 2.06
N GLN A 184 -17.52 -0.91 0.98
CA GLN A 184 -18.31 -1.62 -0.02
C GLN A 184 -17.55 -2.73 -0.75
N ASP A 185 -16.22 -2.62 -0.87
CA ASP A 185 -15.39 -3.62 -1.57
C ASP A 185 -15.38 -4.98 -0.86
N ILE A 186 -15.76 -5.01 0.43
CA ILE A 186 -16.03 -6.24 1.17
C ILE A 186 -17.07 -7.12 0.48
N SER A 187 -18.11 -6.51 -0.10
CA SER A 187 -19.14 -7.26 -0.82
C SER A 187 -18.54 -8.04 -1.98
N THR A 188 -17.54 -7.47 -2.65
CA THR A 188 -16.82 -8.13 -3.73
C THR A 188 -15.91 -9.23 -3.20
N MET A 189 -15.20 -9.01 -2.09
CA MET A 189 -14.37 -10.05 -1.46
C MET A 189 -15.21 -11.30 -1.11
N LEU A 190 -16.40 -11.08 -0.56
CA LEU A 190 -17.37 -12.14 -0.24
C LEU A 190 -17.86 -12.84 -1.52
N ARG A 191 -18.28 -12.07 -2.53
CA ARG A 191 -18.71 -12.62 -3.83
C ARG A 191 -17.62 -13.49 -4.48
N CYS A 192 -16.36 -13.10 -4.35
CA CYS A 192 -15.22 -13.83 -4.91
C CYS A 192 -14.70 -14.98 -4.01
N GLY A 193 -15.36 -15.27 -2.88
CA GLY A 193 -14.95 -16.36 -1.98
C GLY A 193 -13.60 -16.13 -1.31
N GLN A 194 -13.14 -14.89 -1.20
CA GLN A 194 -11.80 -14.57 -0.72
C GLN A 194 -11.65 -14.88 0.78
N ARG A 195 -10.48 -15.41 1.14
CA ARG A 195 -10.18 -15.90 2.50
C ARG A 195 -9.35 -14.95 3.35
N THR A 196 -9.60 -13.66 3.18
CA THR A 196 -8.89 -12.55 3.82
C THR A 196 -9.22 -12.46 5.31
N ILE A 197 -8.27 -11.99 6.10
CA ILE A 197 -8.48 -11.62 7.50
C ILE A 197 -8.31 -10.11 7.63
N ILE A 198 -9.29 -9.41 8.18
CA ILE A 198 -9.24 -7.96 8.38
C ILE A 198 -9.28 -7.69 9.89
N PHE A 199 -8.20 -7.10 10.41
CA PHE A 199 -8.18 -6.50 11.73
C PHE A 199 -8.66 -5.05 11.62
N LEU A 200 -9.91 -4.82 12.04
CA LEU A 200 -10.49 -3.49 12.08
C LEU A 200 -10.22 -2.85 13.43
N ILE A 201 -9.45 -1.77 13.44
CA ILE A 201 -9.08 -1.04 14.64
C ILE A 201 -10.14 0.03 14.90
N ASN A 202 -11.07 -0.26 15.81
CA ASN A 202 -12.12 0.65 16.22
C ASN A 202 -11.72 1.42 17.48
N ASN A 203 -11.10 2.58 17.27
CA ASN A 203 -10.70 3.55 18.30
C ASN A 203 -11.64 4.77 18.36
N GLY A 204 -12.72 4.78 17.55
CA GLY A 204 -13.75 5.80 17.56
C GLY A 204 -13.44 7.09 16.80
N GLY A 205 -12.38 7.14 15.98
CA GLY A 205 -12.05 8.34 15.21
C GLY A 205 -10.69 8.29 14.52
N TYR A 206 -10.26 9.42 13.96
CA TYR A 206 -8.95 9.56 13.32
C TYR A 206 -7.85 9.78 14.37
N THR A 207 -7.38 8.70 15.01
CA THR A 207 -6.39 8.82 16.11
C THR A 207 -5.06 9.43 15.66
N ILE A 208 -4.58 9.12 14.46
CA ILE A 208 -3.36 9.73 13.94
C ILE A 208 -3.49 11.26 13.82
N GLU A 209 -4.64 11.75 13.37
CA GLU A 209 -4.92 13.18 13.27
C GLU A 209 -5.04 13.83 14.65
N VAL A 210 -5.61 13.14 15.64
CA VAL A 210 -5.63 13.62 17.04
C VAL A 210 -4.22 13.88 17.58
N GLU A 211 -3.23 13.06 17.19
CA GLU A 211 -1.84 13.24 17.58
C GLU A 211 -1.12 14.36 16.80
N ILE A 212 -1.60 14.71 15.60
CA ILE A 212 -1.06 15.79 14.76
C ILE A 212 -1.72 17.13 15.14
N HIS A 213 -3.04 17.17 15.08
CA HIS A 213 -3.89 18.30 15.44
C HIS A 213 -5.30 17.81 15.82
N ASP A 214 -5.66 17.94 17.10
CA ASP A 214 -6.97 17.53 17.58
C ASP A 214 -8.09 18.52 17.20
N GLY A 215 -9.30 18.00 16.97
CA GLY A 215 -10.45 18.77 16.53
C GLY A 215 -11.72 17.94 16.29
N PRO A 216 -12.89 18.60 16.18
CA PRO A 216 -14.17 17.91 16.03
C PRO A 216 -14.29 17.08 14.74
N TYR A 217 -13.51 17.41 13.70
CA TYR A 217 -13.44 16.66 12.45
C TYR A 217 -12.76 15.28 12.59
N ASN A 218 -12.08 15.02 13.71
CA ASN A 218 -11.50 13.71 14.01
C ASN A 218 -12.54 12.71 14.55
N VAL A 219 -13.73 13.19 14.90
CA VAL A 219 -14.83 12.38 15.44
C VAL A 219 -15.70 11.86 14.32
N ILE A 220 -15.76 10.54 14.18
CA ILE A 220 -16.55 9.87 13.14
C ILE A 220 -17.77 9.17 13.73
N LYS A 221 -18.80 8.96 12.91
CA LYS A 221 -19.96 8.16 13.31
C LYS A 221 -19.54 6.70 13.48
N ASN A 222 -19.56 6.18 14.71
CA ASN A 222 -19.29 4.76 14.93
C ASN A 222 -20.38 3.88 14.28
N TRP A 223 -19.96 2.79 13.63
CA TRP A 223 -20.83 1.78 13.01
C TRP A 223 -20.85 0.48 13.85
N ASN A 224 -21.88 -0.34 13.63
CA ASN A 224 -21.84 -1.75 14.01
C ASN A 224 -21.11 -2.53 12.92
N TYR A 225 -19.78 -2.44 12.86
CA TYR A 225 -19.00 -3.01 11.77
C TYR A 225 -19.23 -4.53 11.61
N THR A 226 -19.31 -5.28 12.71
CA THR A 226 -19.64 -6.71 12.66
C THR A 226 -21.04 -6.97 12.10
N GLY A 227 -22.03 -6.17 12.48
CA GLY A 227 -23.39 -6.28 11.97
C GLY A 227 -23.49 -5.90 10.49
N SER A 228 -22.76 -4.86 10.07
CA SER A 228 -22.66 -4.48 8.65
C SER A 228 -22.11 -5.64 7.81
N MET A 229 -21.07 -6.32 8.27
CA MET A 229 -20.56 -7.52 7.57
C MET A 229 -21.62 -8.62 7.46
N GLN A 230 -22.32 -8.91 8.57
CA GLN A 230 -23.36 -9.93 8.59
C GLN A 230 -24.49 -9.61 7.61
N SER A 231 -24.85 -8.33 7.48
CA SER A 231 -25.88 -7.90 6.51
C SER A 231 -25.45 -8.06 5.05
N THR A 232 -24.15 -8.11 4.77
CA THR A 232 -23.59 -8.30 3.42
C THR A 232 -23.31 -9.77 3.11
N THR A 233 -23.34 -10.66 4.10
CA THR A 233 -23.10 -12.10 3.92
C THR A 233 -24.38 -12.89 3.72
N GLU A 234 -24.46 -13.67 2.65
CA GLU A 234 -25.43 -14.75 2.51
C GLU A 234 -25.01 -15.98 3.34
N LYS A 235 -25.97 -16.83 3.74
CA LYS A 235 -25.73 -18.00 4.62
C LYS A 235 -24.65 -18.97 4.09
N GLU A 236 -24.44 -19.01 2.78
CA GLU A 236 -23.46 -19.90 2.12
C GLU A 236 -22.01 -19.40 2.20
N ASN A 237 -21.79 -18.13 2.57
CA ASN A 237 -20.46 -17.51 2.61
C ASN A 237 -19.87 -17.39 4.03
N VAL A 238 -20.50 -18.03 5.02
CA VAL A 238 -20.07 -17.98 6.42
C VAL A 238 -18.67 -18.61 6.59
N GLY A 239 -17.69 -17.78 6.96
CA GLY A 239 -16.31 -18.20 7.24
C GLY A 239 -15.29 -17.93 6.13
N GLN A 240 -15.72 -17.36 4.98
CA GLN A 240 -14.80 -16.94 3.92
C GLN A 240 -13.96 -15.73 4.39
N LEU A 241 -14.62 -14.65 4.81
CA LEU A 241 -13.95 -13.43 5.28
C LEU A 241 -14.03 -13.31 6.81
N ARG A 242 -12.92 -12.97 7.47
CA ARG A 242 -12.89 -12.76 8.92
C ARG A 242 -12.63 -11.30 9.26
N LEU A 243 -13.65 -10.60 9.75
CA LEU A 243 -13.51 -9.27 10.35
C LEU A 243 -13.32 -9.40 11.86
N ILE A 244 -12.16 -8.99 12.36
CA ILE A 244 -11.84 -8.96 13.79
C ILE A 244 -11.80 -7.49 14.21
N VAL A 245 -12.82 -7.06 14.94
CA VAL A 245 -12.88 -5.69 15.47
C VAL A 245 -12.09 -5.63 16.78
N LYS A 246 -11.01 -4.86 16.80
CA LYS A 246 -10.20 -4.60 17.99
C LYS A 246 -10.46 -3.18 18.46
N ARG A 247 -10.73 -3.00 19.75
CA ARG A 247 -10.65 -1.67 20.37
C ARG A 247 -9.17 -1.33 20.57
N SER A 248 -8.77 -0.13 20.16
CA SER A 248 -7.44 0.37 20.53
C SER A 248 -7.46 0.75 22.01
N TRP A 249 -6.54 0.17 22.77
CA TRP A 249 -6.30 0.52 24.18
C TRP A 249 -5.40 1.76 24.32
N TRP A 250 -5.04 2.42 23.22
CA TRP A 250 -4.07 3.52 23.22
C TRP A 250 -4.46 4.69 24.12
N LYS A 251 -5.75 5.06 24.16
CA LYS A 251 -6.25 6.08 25.11
C LYS A 251 -6.09 5.65 26.58
N GLN A 252 -6.26 4.36 26.88
CA GLN A 252 -6.08 3.81 28.24
C GLN A 252 -4.59 3.65 28.60
N LEU A 253 -3.75 3.29 27.63
CA LEU A 253 -2.30 3.26 27.78
C LEU A 253 -1.71 4.66 27.98
N LYS A 254 -2.19 5.68 27.25
CA LYS A 254 -1.79 7.09 27.49
C LYS A 254 -2.13 7.56 28.90
N GLN A 255 -3.33 7.24 29.40
CA GLN A 255 -3.71 7.55 30.80
C GLN A 255 -2.81 6.84 31.83
N GLN A 256 -2.23 5.69 31.50
CA GLN A 256 -1.30 4.97 32.37
C GLN A 256 0.17 5.37 32.17
N MET A 257 0.49 6.03 31.04
CA MET A 257 1.83 6.47 30.65
C MET A 257 2.09 7.96 30.93
N GLU A 258 1.17 8.69 31.56
CA GLU A 258 1.50 10.02 32.07
C GLU A 258 2.77 9.90 32.95
N PRO A 259 3.79 10.75 32.72
CA PRO A 259 5.00 10.69 33.52
C PRO A 259 4.59 10.86 34.98
N ARG A 260 5.00 9.92 35.85
CA ARG A 260 4.97 10.15 37.29
C ARG A 260 5.62 11.51 37.49
N LYS A 261 4.86 12.51 37.91
CA LYS A 261 5.43 13.78 38.35
C LYS A 261 6.41 13.41 39.45
N THR A 262 7.69 13.39 39.11
CA THR A 262 8.76 13.42 40.09
C THR A 262 8.60 14.75 40.79
N LEU A 263 7.97 14.71 41.96
CA LEU A 263 8.05 15.77 42.96
C LEU A 263 9.52 15.89 43.36
N PHE A 264 10.24 16.72 42.63
CA PHE A 264 11.39 17.44 43.16
C PHE A 264 10.93 18.88 43.38
N HIS A 265 10.39 19.12 44.57
CA HIS A 265 10.69 20.22 45.49
C HIS A 265 9.97 19.96 46.80
#